data_AF-A0A960T614-F1
#
_entry.id   AF-A0A960T614-F1
#
_cell.length_a   1.000
_cell.length_b   1.000
_cell.length_c   1.000
_cell.angle_alpha   90.00
_cell.angle_beta   90.00
_cell.angle_gamma   90.00
#
_symmetry.space_group_name_H-M   'P 1'
#
loop_
_entity.id
_entity.type
_entity.pdbx_description
1 polymer ?
#
loop_
_entity_poly.entity_id
_entity_poly.type
_entity_poly.pdbx_seq_one_letter_code
_entity_poly.pdbx_strand_id
1 'polypeptide(L)'
;RLRKIAGQSLPGDGLNITNLIHRDDVVSAVYFAIAKQLSGVYNLCNSTHMTRAEFYHMLCSNLGLPEPQWDPSQKSPHGGKRKLSCERIQSLGFTWKHPLFNPSALV
;
A
#
# COMPACT_ATOMS: atom_id res chain seq x y z
N ARG A 1 -10.17 -8.91 5.35
CA ARG A 1 -9.18 -8.45 6.36
C ARG A 1 -9.68 -7.23 7.12
N LEU A 2 -10.05 -6.14 6.44
CA LEU A 2 -10.52 -4.89 7.07
C LEU A 2 -11.66 -5.11 8.10
N ARG A 3 -12.74 -5.81 7.75
CA ARG A 3 -13.84 -6.12 8.69
C ARG A 3 -13.40 -6.87 9.96
N LYS A 4 -12.30 -7.65 9.91
CA LYS A 4 -11.79 -8.38 11.08
C LYS A 4 -11.02 -7.48 12.05
N ILE A 5 -10.49 -6.35 11.57
CA ILE A 5 -9.71 -5.40 12.37
C ILE A 5 -10.51 -4.16 12.76
N ALA A 6 -11.67 -3.94 12.13
CA ALA A 6 -12.56 -2.83 12.46
C ALA A 6 -12.94 -2.87 13.95
N GLY A 7 -12.78 -1.74 14.64
CA GLY A 7 -13.04 -1.60 16.07
C GLY A 7 -12.11 -2.39 17.00
N GLN A 8 -11.06 -3.04 16.48
CA GLN A 8 -10.10 -3.78 17.30
C GLN A 8 -8.94 -2.89 17.75
N SER A 9 -8.28 -3.28 18.85
CA SER A 9 -6.98 -2.73 19.21
C SER A 9 -5.87 -3.42 18.42
N LEU A 10 -5.04 -2.65 17.74
CA LEU A 10 -3.93 -3.11 16.92
C LEU A 10 -2.60 -2.76 17.59
N PRO A 11 -1.61 -3.67 17.59
CA PRO A 11 -0.31 -3.39 18.19
C PRO A 11 0.50 -2.34 17.40
N GLY A 12 1.18 -1.46 18.12
CA GLY A 12 2.06 -0.43 17.60
C GLY A 12 1.43 0.96 17.53
N ASP A 13 2.13 1.90 16.91
CA ASP A 13 1.74 3.32 16.79
C ASP A 13 0.96 3.66 15.50
N GLY A 14 0.77 2.68 14.62
CA GLY A 14 0.13 2.87 13.31
C GLY A 14 0.95 3.65 12.28
N LEU A 15 2.16 4.11 12.64
CA LEU A 15 2.98 5.01 11.81
C LEU A 15 3.84 4.27 10.77
N ASN A 16 3.71 2.95 10.67
CA ASN A 16 4.32 2.19 9.58
C ASN A 16 3.79 2.70 8.23
N ILE A 17 4.66 2.89 7.25
CA ILE A 17 4.29 3.33 5.90
C ILE A 17 3.72 2.15 5.10
N THR A 18 2.61 2.39 4.41
CA THR A 18 2.06 1.49 3.41
C THR A 18 2.73 1.74 2.06
N ASN A 19 3.13 0.66 1.38
CA ASN A 19 3.53 0.70 -0.02
C ASN A 19 2.41 -0.01 -0.81
N LEU A 20 1.63 0.76 -1.55
CA LEU A 20 0.41 0.31 -2.22
C LEU A 20 0.63 0.20 -3.71
N ILE A 21 -0.02 -0.76 -4.36
CA ILE A 21 -0.03 -0.86 -5.81
C ILE A 21 -1.40 -1.32 -6.27
N HIS A 22 -1.90 -0.74 -7.37
CA HIS A 22 -3.14 -1.21 -7.96
C HIS A 22 -2.93 -2.54 -8.68
N ARG A 23 -3.91 -3.44 -8.63
CA ARG A 23 -3.84 -4.75 -9.29
C ARG A 23 -3.48 -4.63 -10.77
N ASP A 24 -4.13 -3.72 -11.48
CA ASP A 24 -3.96 -3.59 -12.93
C ASP A 24 -2.57 -3.03 -13.30
N ASP A 25 -1.92 -2.30 -12.38
CA ASP A 25 -0.53 -1.87 -12.54
C ASP A 25 0.44 -3.03 -12.32
N VAL A 26 0.15 -3.95 -11.41
CA VAL A 26 0.94 -5.20 -11.27
C VAL A 26 0.87 -6.00 -12.57
N VAL A 27 -0.33 -6.19 -13.12
CA VAL A 27 -0.52 -6.89 -14.39
C VAL A 27 0.24 -6.19 -15.53
N SER A 28 0.12 -4.86 -15.62
CA SER A 28 0.80 -4.07 -16.65
C SER A 28 2.32 -4.12 -16.50
N ALA A 29 2.84 -4.13 -15.27
CA ALA A 29 4.27 -4.25 -15.00
C ALA A 29 4.82 -5.63 -15.39
N VAL A 30 4.06 -6.71 -15.19
CA VAL A 30 4.44 -8.05 -15.66
C VAL A 30 4.54 -8.09 -17.18
N TYR A 31 3.54 -7.57 -17.90
CA TYR A 31 3.60 -7.48 -19.36
C TYR A 31 4.78 -6.65 -19.84
N PHE A 32 5.04 -5.51 -19.20
CA PHE A 32 6.19 -4.66 -19.49
C PHE A 32 7.52 -5.40 -19.26
N ALA A 33 7.65 -6.13 -18.15
CA ALA A 33 8.84 -6.89 -17.83
C ALA A 33 9.13 -8.00 -18.86
N ILE A 34 8.09 -8.71 -19.31
CA ILE A 34 8.20 -9.72 -20.36
C ILE A 34 8.62 -9.07 -21.68
N ALA A 35 7.95 -8.00 -22.11
CA ALA A 35 8.23 -7.31 -23.37
C ALA A 35 9.65 -6.73 -23.43
N LYS A 36 10.16 -6.22 -22.30
CA LYS A 36 11.52 -5.67 -22.18
C LYS A 36 12.56 -6.72 -21.78
N GLN A 37 12.17 -7.98 -21.60
CA GLN A 37 13.03 -9.08 -21.15
C GLN A 37 13.82 -8.73 -19.88
N LEU A 38 13.15 -8.09 -18.91
CA LEU A 38 13.80 -7.62 -17.68
C LEU A 38 14.27 -8.79 -16.82
N SER A 39 15.42 -8.62 -16.17
CA SER A 39 15.97 -9.56 -15.20
C SER A 39 16.34 -8.87 -13.89
N GLY A 40 16.18 -9.58 -12.78
CA GLY A 40 16.43 -9.09 -11.43
C GLY A 40 15.19 -8.57 -10.71
N VAL A 41 15.41 -7.76 -9.67
CA VAL A 41 14.35 -7.32 -8.75
C VAL A 41 13.90 -5.89 -9.05
N TYR A 42 12.60 -5.72 -9.23
CA TYR A 42 11.94 -4.43 -9.45
C TYR A 42 10.81 -4.25 -8.44
N ASN A 43 10.82 -3.09 -7.78
CA ASN A 43 9.81 -2.69 -6.83
C ASN A 43 8.58 -2.14 -7.58
N LEU A 44 7.38 -2.49 -7.09
CA LEU A 44 6.11 -1.99 -7.60
C LEU A 44 5.31 -1.35 -6.48
N CYS A 45 5.17 -0.03 -6.51
CA CYS A 45 4.40 0.79 -5.60
C CYS A 45 4.00 2.07 -6.33
N ASN A 46 2.76 2.51 -6.14
CA ASN A 46 2.30 3.81 -6.58
C ASN A 46 2.92 4.92 -5.70
N SER A 47 2.65 6.18 -6.05
CA SER A 47 3.25 7.33 -5.35
C SER A 47 2.61 7.64 -3.99
N THR A 48 1.65 6.84 -3.53
CA THR A 48 0.98 7.07 -2.26
C THR A 48 1.68 6.35 -1.11
N HIS A 49 2.26 7.15 -0.21
CA HIS A 49 2.91 6.67 1.02
C HIS A 49 2.23 7.26 2.25
N MET A 50 1.11 6.66 2.63
CA MET A 50 0.43 6.97 3.89
C MET A 50 0.85 5.99 4.99
N THR A 51 0.56 6.36 6.23
CA THR A 51 0.67 5.47 7.38
C THR A 51 -0.44 4.42 7.37
N ARG A 52 -0.25 3.32 8.10
CA ARG A 52 -1.31 2.32 8.29
C ARG A 52 -2.51 2.89 9.02
N ALA A 53 -2.28 3.82 9.96
CA ALA A 53 -3.35 4.53 10.65
C ALA A 53 -4.22 5.30 9.65
N GLU A 54 -3.62 6.15 8.82
CA GLU A 54 -4.34 6.91 7.76
C GLU A 54 -5.05 5.96 6.78
N PHE A 55 -4.38 4.88 6.37
CA PHE A 55 -4.96 3.91 5.44
C PHE A 55 -6.22 3.25 6.00
N TYR A 56 -6.17 2.73 7.24
CA TYR A 56 -7.34 2.08 7.83
C TYR A 56 -8.43 3.08 8.22
N HIS A 57 -8.07 4.28 8.65
CA HIS A 57 -9.02 5.37 8.87
C HIS A 57 -9.84 5.64 7.61
N MET A 58 -9.18 5.88 6.46
CA MET A 58 -9.88 6.14 5.21
C MET A 58 -10.75 4.97 4.76
N LEU A 59 -10.26 3.73 4.87
CA LEU A 59 -11.03 2.56 4.47
C LEU A 59 -12.25 2.30 5.36
N CYS A 60 -12.10 2.46 6.67
CA CYS A 60 -13.20 2.27 7.60
C CYS A 60 -14.27 3.36 7.42
N SER A 61 -13.85 4.63 7.30
CA SER A 61 -14.73 5.76 7.05
C SER A 61 -15.57 5.56 5.78
N ASN A 62 -14.93 5.20 4.66
CA ASN A 62 -15.63 4.97 3.38
C ASN A 62 -16.62 3.80 3.40
N LEU A 63 -16.46 2.85 4.32
CA LEU A 63 -17.31 1.65 4.43
C LEU A 63 -18.26 1.69 5.63
N GLY A 64 -18.29 2.80 6.39
CA GLY A 64 -19.10 2.91 7.60
C GLY A 64 -18.72 1.90 8.69
N LEU A 65 -17.44 1.51 8.76
CA LEU A 65 -16.91 0.57 9.74
C LEU A 65 -16.28 1.31 10.92
N PRO A 66 -16.29 0.74 12.14
CA PRO A 66 -15.57 1.32 13.26
C PRO A 66 -14.06 1.29 13.02
N GLU A 67 -13.39 2.39 13.35
CA GLU A 67 -11.95 2.51 13.20
C GLU A 67 -11.18 1.65 14.22
N PRO A 68 -10.06 1.02 13.82
CA PRO A 68 -9.19 0.36 14.77
C PRO A 68 -8.49 1.39 15.67
N GLN A 69 -8.21 0.99 16.90
CA GLN A 69 -7.37 1.76 17.84
C GLN A 69 -5.95 1.19 17.81
N TRP A 70 -4.96 2.04 18.08
CA TRP A 70 -3.54 1.64 18.10
C TRP A 70 -3.02 1.60 19.53
N ASP A 71 -2.37 0.51 19.91
CA ASP A 71 -1.76 0.31 21.22
C ASP A 71 -0.22 0.38 21.12
N PRO A 72 0.39 1.53 21.41
CA PRO A 72 1.83 1.71 21.32
C PRO A 72 2.60 0.95 22.42
N SER A 73 1.93 0.45 23.46
CA SER A 73 2.57 -0.39 24.48
C SER A 73 2.91 -1.78 23.94
N GLN A 74 2.21 -2.22 22.90
CA GLN A 74 2.46 -3.48 22.22
C GLN A 74 3.41 -3.30 21.04
N LYS A 75 4.37 -4.22 20.92
CA LYS A 75 5.32 -4.21 19.81
C LYS A 75 4.60 -4.49 18.49
N SER A 76 4.74 -3.59 17.52
CA SER A 76 4.23 -3.83 16.17
C SER A 76 4.86 -5.10 15.56
N PRO A 77 4.06 -6.02 15.01
CA PRO A 77 4.57 -7.16 14.26
C PRO A 77 5.13 -6.75 12.88
N HIS A 78 4.95 -5.48 12.49
CA HIS A 78 5.39 -4.94 11.21
C HIS A 78 6.56 -3.98 11.41
N GLY A 79 7.65 -4.20 10.66
CA GLY A 79 8.85 -3.37 10.75
C GLY A 79 8.75 -2.05 9.98
N GLY A 80 9.30 -0.99 10.57
CA GLY A 80 9.82 0.22 9.90
C GLY A 80 8.79 1.20 9.29
N LYS A 81 9.32 2.36 8.87
CA LYS A 81 8.62 3.45 8.15
C LYS A 81 9.21 3.64 6.75
N ARG A 82 9.54 2.53 6.08
CA ARG A 82 10.29 2.54 4.82
C ARG A 82 9.39 2.83 3.63
N LYS A 83 9.75 3.87 2.87
CA LYS A 83 9.18 4.16 1.55
C LYS A 83 9.94 3.35 0.50
N LEU A 84 9.20 2.67 -0.36
CA LEU A 84 9.77 1.87 -1.45
C LEU A 84 10.03 2.76 -2.66
N SER A 85 11.27 2.83 -3.14
CA SER A 85 11.56 3.46 -4.44
C SER A 85 11.27 2.49 -5.58
N CYS A 86 10.56 2.99 -6.61
CA CYS A 86 10.29 2.28 -7.85
C CYS A 86 11.00 2.90 -9.06
N GLU A 87 11.99 3.77 -8.82
CA GLU A 87 12.71 4.50 -9.87
C GLU A 87 13.34 3.57 -10.92
N ARG A 88 13.79 2.37 -10.49
CA ARG A 88 14.43 1.39 -11.39
C ARG A 88 13.52 0.92 -12.53
N ILE A 89 12.21 0.74 -12.31
CA ILE A 89 11.29 0.35 -13.39
C ILE A 89 10.83 1.57 -14.18
N GLN A 90 10.66 2.72 -13.51
CA GLN A 90 10.26 3.97 -14.14
C GLN A 90 11.32 4.50 -15.12
N SER A 91 12.61 4.36 -14.79
CA SER A 91 13.72 4.76 -15.66
C SER A 91 13.77 3.96 -16.98
N LEU A 92 13.09 2.82 -17.04
CA LEU A 92 12.95 2.00 -18.24
C LEU A 92 11.73 2.39 -19.10
N GLY A 93 10.95 3.38 -18.65
CA GLY A 93 9.76 3.89 -19.33
C GLY A 93 8.44 3.28 -18.85
N PHE A 94 8.42 2.54 -17.73
CA PHE A 94 7.17 2.04 -17.16
C PHE A 94 6.35 3.19 -16.54
N THR A 95 5.04 3.18 -16.79
CA THR A 95 4.10 4.20 -16.27
C THR A 95 2.93 3.54 -15.55
N TRP A 96 2.51 4.15 -14.43
CA TRP A 96 1.37 3.70 -13.64
C TRP A 96 0.06 4.17 -14.27
N LYS A 97 -0.90 3.27 -14.46
CA LYS A 97 -2.31 3.60 -14.78
C LYS A 97 -3.01 4.21 -13.57
N HIS A 98 -2.65 3.79 -12.36
CA HIS A 98 -3.19 4.29 -11.09
C HIS A 98 -2.05 4.85 -10.22
N PRO A 99 -1.51 6.05 -10.55
CA PRO A 99 -0.33 6.62 -9.89
C PRO A 99 -0.57 6.97 -8.42
N LEU A 100 -1.83 7.13 -8.00
CA LEU A 100 -2.25 7.42 -6.63
C LEU A 100 -3.27 6.38 -6.17
N PHE A 101 -3.29 6.14 -4.86
CA PHE A 101 -4.34 5.35 -4.24
C PHE A 101 -5.68 6.11 -4.29
N ASN A 102 -6.70 5.47 -4.84
CA ASN A 102 -8.07 5.99 -4.86
C ASN A 102 -8.97 5.05 -4.03
N PRO A 103 -9.45 5.47 -2.86
CA PRO A 103 -10.28 4.62 -2.01
C PRO A 103 -11.68 4.38 -2.58
N SER A 104 -12.20 5.26 -3.45
CA SER A 104 -13.52 5.08 -4.09
C SER A 104 -13.54 3.90 -5.06
N ALA A 105 -12.38 3.42 -5.51
CA ALA A 105 -12.27 2.23 -6.37
C ALA A 105 -12.42 0.89 -5.62
N LEU A 106 -12.63 0.94 -4.29
CA LEU A 106 -12.79 -0.24 -3.43
C LEU A 106 -14.24 -0.52 -3.02
N VAL A 107 -15.18 0.29 -3.51
CA VAL A 107 -16.63 0.13 -3.29
C VAL A 107 -17.26 -0.53 -4.50
#